data_AF-A0AAV6AXN0-F1
#
_entry.id   AF-A0AAV6AXN0-F1
#
_cell.length_a   1.000
_cell.length_b   1.000
_cell.length_c   1.000
_cell.angle_alpha   90.00
_cell.angle_beta   90.00
_cell.angle_gamma   90.00
#
_symmetry.space_group_name_H-M   'P 1'
#
loop_
_entity.id
_entity.type
_entity.pdbx_description
1 polymer ?
#
loop_
_entity_poly.entity_id
_entity_poly.type
_entity_poly.pdbx_seq_one_letter_code
_entity_poly.pdbx_strand_id
1 'polypeptide(L)'
;MSSTYVPMISSGVAGPLGVLHLPRLWLKTSLEARGKLAAGYPGCGKGYDQMVLDGLGLNRDATLNFIKNDKPTYTQFEAWVKKQPGAKLDKASVEQLNSAIRGY
;
A
#
# COMPACT_ATOMS: atom_id res chain seq x y z
N MET A 1 -17.56 21.84 -6.31
CA MET A 1 -16.60 21.36 -5.29
C MET A 1 -16.25 19.91 -5.60
N SER A 2 -15.01 19.58 -5.97
CA SER A 2 -14.60 18.17 -6.04
C SER A 2 -14.36 17.69 -4.62
N SER A 3 -15.21 16.79 -4.11
CA SER A 3 -14.97 16.15 -2.80
C SER A 3 -13.68 15.33 -2.90
N THR A 4 -12.65 15.76 -2.17
CA THR A 4 -11.43 14.99 -1.94
C THR A 4 -11.53 14.30 -0.58
N TYR A 5 -10.81 13.21 -0.39
CA TYR A 5 -10.92 12.37 0.80
C TYR A 5 -9.57 12.25 1.50
N VAL A 6 -9.60 12.45 2.81
CA VAL A 6 -8.52 12.05 3.71
C VAL A 6 -8.50 10.51 3.77
N PRO A 7 -7.34 9.85 3.62
CA PRO A 7 -7.26 8.40 3.76
C PRO A 7 -7.60 7.99 5.19
N MET A 8 -8.71 7.27 5.38
CA MET A 8 -9.25 6.93 6.71
C MET A 8 -8.72 5.62 7.29
N ILE A 9 -8.05 4.79 6.49
CA ILE A 9 -7.39 3.56 6.99
C ILE A 9 -6.12 3.94 7.73
N SER A 10 -6.00 3.67 9.02
CA SER A 10 -4.76 3.94 9.78
C SER A 10 -3.54 3.17 9.26
N SER A 11 -2.33 3.72 9.43
CA SER A 11 -1.07 3.03 9.10
C SER A 11 -0.86 1.76 9.92
N GLY A 12 -1.48 1.65 11.10
CA GLY A 12 -1.42 0.47 11.96
C GLY A 12 -2.40 -0.66 11.59
N VAL A 13 -3.09 -0.58 10.45
CA VAL A 13 -4.02 -1.62 10.00
C VAL A 13 -3.31 -2.58 9.05
N ALA A 14 -3.53 -3.89 9.27
CA ALA A 14 -3.13 -4.95 8.36
C ALA A 14 -4.36 -5.61 7.71
N GLY A 15 -4.17 -6.07 6.47
CA GLY A 15 -5.11 -6.96 5.80
C GLY A 15 -4.80 -8.45 6.01
N PRO A 16 -5.45 -9.33 5.24
CA PRO A 16 -5.17 -10.77 5.22
C PRO A 16 -3.70 -11.18 5.03
N LEU A 17 -2.87 -10.38 4.34
CA LEU A 17 -1.42 -10.64 4.26
C LEU A 17 -0.66 -10.36 5.56
N GLY A 18 -1.31 -9.77 6.57
CA GLY A 18 -0.68 -9.43 7.84
C GLY A 18 0.26 -8.23 7.77
N VAL A 19 0.35 -7.55 6.62
CA VAL A 19 1.27 -6.42 6.41
C VAL A 19 0.61 -5.12 6.84
N LEU A 20 1.21 -4.45 7.82
CA LEU A 20 0.79 -3.11 8.25
C LEU A 20 0.95 -2.10 7.13
N HIS A 21 0.08 -1.09 7.11
CA HIS A 21 0.08 0.03 6.17
C HIS A 21 -0.23 -0.35 4.70
N LEU A 22 -0.13 -1.62 4.30
CA LEU A 22 -0.50 -2.08 2.94
C LEU A 22 -1.93 -1.69 2.53
N PRO A 23 -2.97 -1.79 3.40
CA PRO A 23 -4.30 -1.30 3.05
C PRO A 23 -4.37 0.23 2.86
N ARG A 24 -3.61 0.99 3.65
CA ARG A 24 -3.55 2.46 3.53
C ARG A 24 -2.82 2.89 2.25
N LEU A 25 -1.74 2.21 1.88
CA LEU A 25 -1.02 2.41 0.61
C LEU A 25 -1.96 2.22 -0.59
N TRP A 26 -2.72 1.12 -0.61
CA TRP A 26 -3.71 0.85 -1.66
C TRP A 26 -4.76 1.96 -1.74
N LEU A 27 -5.34 2.36 -0.60
CA LEU A 27 -6.37 3.41 -0.57
C LEU A 27 -5.84 4.75 -1.08
N LYS A 28 -4.66 5.18 -0.61
CA LYS A 28 -4.03 6.44 -1.02
C LYS A 28 -3.77 6.47 -2.52
N THR A 29 -3.18 5.40 -3.05
CA THR A 29 -2.89 5.27 -4.49
C THR A 29 -4.18 5.24 -5.31
N SER A 30 -5.22 4.55 -4.82
CA SER A 30 -6.53 4.48 -5.50
C SER A 30 -7.24 5.84 -5.54
N LEU A 31 -7.18 6.60 -4.44
CA LEU A 31 -7.73 7.96 -4.38
C LEU A 31 -6.97 8.93 -5.30
N GLU A 32 -5.64 8.84 -5.32
CA GLU A 32 -4.80 9.65 -6.21
C GLU A 32 -5.11 9.35 -7.68
N ALA A 33 -5.19 8.06 -8.06
CA ALA A 33 -5.55 7.61 -9.41
C ALA A 33 -6.89 8.17 -9.90
N ARG A 34 -7.78 8.53 -8.98
CA ARG A 34 -9.12 9.07 -9.27
C ARG A 34 -9.19 10.59 -9.17
N GLY A 35 -8.10 11.28 -8.83
CA GLY A 35 -8.11 12.72 -8.55
C GLY A 35 -8.96 13.07 -7.32
N LYS A 36 -9.03 12.16 -6.34
CA LYS A 36 -9.88 12.24 -5.15
C LYS A 36 -9.10 12.23 -3.84
N LEU A 37 -7.78 12.19 -3.89
CA LEU A 37 -6.95 12.29 -2.69
C LEU A 37 -6.92 13.74 -2.18
N ALA A 38 -7.11 13.92 -0.87
CA ALA A 38 -7.01 15.23 -0.23
C ALA A 38 -5.61 15.82 -0.35
N ALA A 39 -5.53 17.16 -0.48
CA ALA A 39 -4.26 17.89 -0.48
C ALA A 39 -3.46 17.59 0.81
N GLY A 40 -2.13 17.53 0.69
CA GLY A 40 -1.23 17.17 1.80
C GLY A 40 -0.97 15.67 1.96
N TYR A 41 -1.69 14.81 1.23
CA TYR A 41 -1.41 13.38 1.18
C TYR A 41 -0.79 12.99 -0.16
N PRO A 42 0.42 12.41 -0.20
CA PRO A 42 0.94 11.80 -1.43
C PRO A 42 0.21 10.48 -1.70
N GLY A 43 -0.06 10.10 -2.96
CA GLY A 43 -0.64 8.78 -3.25
C GLY A 43 0.27 7.64 -2.79
N CYS A 44 1.56 7.80 -3.06
CA CYS A 44 2.62 6.94 -2.53
C CYS A 44 3.82 7.81 -2.13
N GLY A 45 4.10 7.95 -0.84
CA GLY A 45 5.21 8.71 -0.29
C GLY A 45 6.52 7.93 -0.22
N LYS A 46 7.54 8.56 0.38
CA LYS A 46 8.86 7.96 0.67
C LYS A 46 8.99 7.40 2.11
N GLY A 47 7.95 7.55 2.95
CA GLY A 47 7.90 7.00 4.32
C GLY A 47 7.34 5.58 4.33
N TYR A 48 6.32 5.32 5.16
CA TYR A 48 5.67 4.00 5.30
C TYR A 48 5.31 3.31 3.96
N ASP A 49 4.87 4.09 2.96
CA ASP A 49 4.56 3.55 1.64
C ASP A 49 5.78 2.88 0.98
N GLN A 50 6.95 3.52 1.06
CA GLN A 50 8.20 2.98 0.52
C GLN A 50 8.70 1.82 1.37
N MET A 51 8.56 1.89 2.70
CA MET A 51 8.90 0.77 3.60
C MET A 51 8.12 -0.50 3.25
N VAL A 52 6.82 -0.39 2.95
CA VAL A 52 5.99 -1.53 2.52
C VAL A 52 6.46 -2.07 1.17
N LEU A 53 6.74 -1.21 0.19
CA LEU A 53 7.23 -1.65 -1.12
C LEU A 53 8.57 -2.38 -1.01
N ASP A 54 9.53 -1.80 -0.28
CA ASP A 54 10.87 -2.37 -0.10
C ASP A 54 10.83 -3.66 0.73
N GLY A 55 10.06 -3.66 1.83
CA GLY A 55 9.93 -4.80 2.72
C GLY A 55 9.29 -6.01 2.04
N LEU A 56 8.34 -5.77 1.13
CA LEU A 56 7.71 -6.82 0.32
C LEU A 56 8.50 -7.14 -0.96
N GLY A 57 9.53 -6.38 -1.32
CA GLY A 57 10.26 -6.56 -2.57
C GLY A 57 9.45 -6.19 -3.82
N LEU A 58 8.49 -5.27 -3.70
CA LEU A 58 7.61 -4.86 -4.79
C LEU A 58 8.25 -3.76 -5.64
N ASN A 59 8.14 -3.90 -6.96
CA ASN A 59 8.49 -2.80 -7.85
C ASN A 59 7.45 -1.67 -7.71
N ARG A 60 7.93 -0.47 -7.38
CA ARG A 60 7.09 0.70 -7.13
C ARG A 60 6.21 1.05 -8.33
N ASP A 61 6.79 1.22 -9.50
CA ASP A 61 6.05 1.67 -10.68
C ASP A 61 5.04 0.62 -11.14
N ALA A 62 5.41 -0.67 -11.12
CA ALA A 62 4.49 -1.76 -11.42
C ALA A 62 3.30 -1.78 -10.44
N THR A 63 3.56 -1.59 -9.15
CA THR A 63 2.53 -1.54 -8.11
C THR A 63 1.57 -0.37 -8.33
N LEU A 64 2.11 0.83 -8.55
CA LEU A 64 1.30 2.03 -8.77
C LEU A 64 0.52 1.96 -10.08
N ASN A 65 1.12 1.44 -11.14
CA ASN A 65 0.47 1.26 -12.44
C ASN A 65 -0.69 0.28 -12.35
N PHE A 66 -0.51 -0.85 -11.67
CA PHE A 66 -1.58 -1.82 -11.45
C PHE A 66 -2.76 -1.19 -10.69
N ILE A 67 -2.50 -0.44 -9.62
CA ILE A 67 -3.59 0.22 -8.87
C ILE A 67 -4.29 1.29 -9.73
N LYS A 68 -3.52 2.07 -10.50
CA LYS A 68 -4.03 3.17 -11.33
C LYS A 68 -4.87 2.69 -12.51
N ASN A 69 -4.38 1.67 -13.22
CA ASN A 69 -4.97 1.19 -14.47
C ASN A 69 -6.11 0.21 -14.21
N ASP A 70 -5.88 -0.80 -13.38
CA ASP A 70 -6.79 -1.92 -13.16
C ASP A 70 -7.84 -1.63 -12.06
N LYS A 71 -7.57 -0.65 -11.18
CA LYS A 71 -8.46 -0.23 -10.08
C LYS A 71 -8.97 -1.43 -9.26
N PRO A 72 -8.06 -2.28 -8.76
CA PRO A 72 -8.43 -3.50 -8.05
C PRO A 72 -9.12 -3.17 -6.72
N THR A 73 -10.00 -4.06 -6.27
CA THR A 73 -10.38 -4.10 -4.84
C THR A 73 -9.16 -4.42 -3.98
N TYR A 74 -9.21 -4.14 -2.67
CA TYR A 74 -8.09 -4.45 -1.79
C TYR A 74 -7.71 -5.94 -1.80
N THR A 75 -8.70 -6.84 -1.84
CA THR A 75 -8.44 -8.29 -1.90
C THR A 75 -7.81 -8.72 -3.22
N GLN A 76 -8.20 -8.10 -4.34
CA GLN A 76 -7.56 -8.31 -5.64
C GLN A 76 -6.11 -7.79 -5.64
N PHE A 77 -5.86 -6.66 -4.99
CA PHE A 77 -4.53 -6.11 -4.83
C PHE A 77 -3.61 -7.05 -4.02
N GLU A 78 -4.07 -7.56 -2.88
CA GLU A 78 -3.29 -8.55 -2.13
C GLU A 78 -3.05 -9.84 -2.92
N ALA A 79 -4.05 -10.31 -3.68
CA ALA A 79 -3.89 -11.46 -4.56
C ALA A 79 -2.84 -11.19 -5.66
N TRP A 80 -2.72 -9.96 -6.15
CA TRP A 80 -1.69 -9.54 -7.08
C TRP A 80 -0.30 -9.48 -6.41
N VAL A 81 -0.21 -8.94 -5.19
CA VAL A 81 1.04 -8.89 -4.39
C VAL A 81 1.61 -10.30 -4.21
N LYS A 82 0.77 -11.30 -3.90
CA LYS A 82 1.16 -12.72 -3.78
C LYS A 82 1.79 -13.30 -5.03
N LYS A 83 1.49 -12.74 -6.21
CA LYS A 83 1.98 -13.23 -7.50
C LYS A 83 3.25 -12.52 -7.95
N GLN A 84 3.71 -11.49 -7.23
CA GLN A 84 4.88 -10.73 -7.66
C GLN A 84 6.17 -11.54 -7.46
N PRO A 85 7.08 -11.53 -8.45
CA PRO A 85 8.33 -12.25 -8.35
C PRO A 85 9.17 -11.67 -7.21
N GLY A 86 9.64 -12.53 -6.30
CA GLY A 86 10.44 -12.11 -5.15
C GLY A 86 9.66 -11.47 -4.00
N ALA A 87 8.32 -11.55 -4.02
CA ALA A 87 7.50 -11.04 -2.93
C ALA A 87 7.82 -11.73 -1.60
N LYS A 88 8.25 -10.96 -0.61
CA LYS A 88 8.63 -11.46 0.71
C LYS A 88 7.42 -11.54 1.64
N LEU A 89 6.75 -12.68 1.61
CA LEU A 89 5.50 -12.93 2.35
C LEU A 89 5.62 -14.01 3.43
N ASP A 90 6.83 -14.50 3.70
CA ASP A 90 7.05 -15.38 4.84
C ASP A 90 6.88 -14.62 6.16
N LYS A 91 6.56 -15.37 7.22
CA LYS A 91 6.22 -14.81 8.53
C LYS A 91 7.34 -13.93 9.11
N ALA A 92 8.61 -14.29 8.88
CA ALA A 92 9.73 -13.53 9.43
C ALA A 92 9.90 -12.19 8.71
N SER A 93 9.84 -12.18 7.37
CA SER A 93 9.89 -10.95 6.57
C SER A 93 8.73 -10.00 6.91
N VAL A 94 7.50 -10.53 7.02
CA VAL A 94 6.32 -9.73 7.37
C VAL A 94 6.43 -9.15 8.78
N GLU A 95 6.90 -9.91 9.77
CA GLU A 95 7.06 -9.39 11.13
C GLU A 95 8.18 -8.35 11.24
N GLN A 96 9.28 -8.54 10.51
CA GLN A 96 10.36 -7.54 10.43
C GLN A 96 9.85 -6.22 9.85
N LEU A 97 9.11 -6.28 8.74
CA LEU A 97 8.48 -5.11 8.14
C LEU A 97 7.50 -4.45 9.13
N ASN A 98 6.62 -5.22 9.75
CA ASN A 98 5.64 -4.69 10.70
C ASN A 98 6.31 -4.04 11.92
N SER A 99 7.41 -4.62 12.41
CA SER A 99 8.19 -4.03 13.51
C SER A 99 8.80 -2.68 13.11
N ALA A 100 9.32 -2.57 11.88
CA ALA A 100 9.81 -1.30 11.34
C ALA A 100 8.70 -0.25 11.24
N ILE A 101 7.51 -0.62 10.77
CA ILE A 101 6.35 0.29 10.70
C ILE A 101 5.94 0.79 12.09
N ARG A 102 5.96 -0.07 13.12
CA ARG A 102 5.59 0.31 14.50
C ARG A 102 6.62 1.23 15.16
N GLY A 103 7.88 1.19 14.72
CA GLY A 103 8.99 1.96 15.31
C GLY A 103 9.35 3.26 14.58
N TYR A 104 8.63 3.63 13.52
CA TYR A 104 8.85 4.82 12.70
C TYR A 104 7.87 5.93 13.06
#